data_AF-A0A7W7LPD8-F1
#
_entry.id   AF-A0A7W7LPD8-F1
#
_cell.length_a   1.000
_cell.length_b   1.000
_cell.length_c   1.000
_cell.angle_alpha   90.00
_cell.angle_beta   90.00
_cell.angle_gamma   90.00
#
_symmetry.space_group_name_H-M   'P 1'
#
loop_
_entity.id
_entity.type
_entity.pdbx_description
1 polymer ?
#
loop_
_entity_poly.entity_id
_entity_poly.type
_entity_poly.pdbx_seq_one_letter_code
_entity_poly.pdbx_strand_id
1 'polypeptide(L)'
;MAEQFVGSGWSFPLRIGPTGGIALVSGDREIEEAIRLVLATAPGERPMRPEFGCAIHDLVFAPVNEQTAGRIQHEVYGSLDRWEPRIEVTDVQVTAGTDQSVLYIDIRYQIRGTNNPRSLVFPFYVIPSHESDGPGGGHFDDGSGNSPESDR
;
A
#
# COMPACT_ATOMS: atom_id res chain seq x y z
N MET A 1 -7.14 -29.28 19.79
CA MET A 1 -5.97 -29.51 20.67
C MET A 1 -4.66 -29.56 19.87
N ALA A 2 -4.45 -28.65 18.90
CA ALA A 2 -3.19 -28.55 18.13
C ALA A 2 -2.62 -27.11 18.09
N GLU A 3 -3.29 -26.14 18.72
CA GLU A 3 -2.91 -24.72 18.68
C GLU A 3 -1.71 -24.36 19.59
N GLN A 4 -1.19 -25.32 20.37
CA GLN A 4 -0.19 -25.06 21.42
C GLN A 4 1.28 -25.06 20.95
N PHE A 5 1.57 -25.23 19.65
CA PHE A 5 2.94 -25.31 19.14
C PHE A 5 3.41 -24.09 18.33
N VAL A 6 2.56 -23.09 18.13
CA VAL A 6 2.99 -21.81 17.55
C VAL A 6 3.51 -20.93 18.69
N GLY A 7 4.77 -20.53 18.64
CA GLY A 7 5.36 -19.62 19.62
C GLY A 7 4.53 -18.35 19.81
N SER A 8 4.63 -17.71 20.97
CA SER A 8 3.99 -16.42 21.21
C SER A 8 5.00 -15.29 21.06
N GLY A 9 4.71 -14.35 20.18
CA GLY A 9 5.49 -13.13 19.96
C GLY A 9 4.98 -11.96 20.80
N TRP A 10 5.73 -10.87 20.83
CA TRP A 10 5.23 -9.60 21.38
C TRP A 10 4.17 -9.03 20.44
N SER A 11 3.10 -8.48 20.99
CA SER A 11 2.05 -7.85 20.19
C SER A 11 2.58 -6.62 19.46
N PHE A 12 2.16 -6.42 18.22
CA PHE A 12 2.38 -5.20 17.45
C PHE A 12 1.05 -4.55 17.02
N PRO A 13 0.80 -3.26 17.37
CA PRO A 13 1.63 -2.39 18.20
C PRO A 13 1.82 -2.91 19.63
N LEU A 14 2.93 -2.50 20.27
CA LEU A 14 3.23 -2.90 21.65
C LEU A 14 2.11 -2.45 22.58
N ARG A 15 1.58 -3.41 23.36
CA ARG A 15 0.50 -3.18 24.31
C ARG A 15 0.82 -3.83 25.65
N ILE A 16 0.16 -3.35 26.70
CA ILE A 16 0.21 -3.95 28.03
C ILE A 16 -0.96 -4.93 28.14
N GLY A 17 -0.66 -6.16 28.56
CA GLY A 17 -1.65 -7.19 28.81
C GLY A 17 -2.44 -6.94 30.10
N PRO A 18 -3.54 -7.69 30.32
CA PRO A 18 -4.41 -7.51 31.49
C PRO A 18 -3.68 -7.70 32.84
N THR A 19 -2.57 -8.44 32.83
CA THR A 19 -1.74 -8.74 34.01
C THR A 19 -0.61 -7.72 34.24
N GLY A 20 -0.55 -6.64 33.45
CA GLY A 20 0.50 -5.62 33.55
C GLY A 20 1.82 -5.96 32.84
N GLY A 21 1.92 -7.14 32.22
CA GLY A 21 3.07 -7.53 31.37
C GLY A 21 2.94 -7.07 29.92
N ILE A 22 3.96 -7.33 29.10
CA ILE A 22 3.87 -7.11 27.64
C ILE A 22 2.82 -8.06 27.06
N ALA A 23 1.90 -7.52 26.26
CA ALA A 23 0.90 -8.33 25.58
C ALA A 23 1.59 -9.25 24.56
N LEU A 24 1.24 -10.53 24.61
CA LEU A 24 1.72 -11.52 23.67
C LEU A 24 0.62 -11.82 22.65
N VAL A 25 1.04 -12.11 21.42
CA VAL A 25 0.18 -12.53 20.32
C VAL A 25 0.63 -13.91 19.84
N SER A 26 -0.32 -14.73 19.42
CA SER A 26 -0.05 -16.07 18.91
C SER A 26 -0.98 -16.41 17.75
N GLY A 27 -0.60 -17.44 16.99
CA GLY A 27 -1.37 -17.94 15.86
C GLY A 27 -1.54 -16.89 14.75
N ASP A 28 -2.71 -16.88 14.12
CA ASP A 28 -2.96 -16.08 12.92
C ASP A 28 -2.76 -14.57 13.13
N ARG A 29 -3.05 -14.07 14.33
CA ARG A 29 -2.89 -12.65 14.63
C ARG A 29 -1.42 -12.22 14.64
N GLU A 30 -0.52 -13.12 15.04
CA GLU A 30 0.92 -12.86 14.97
C GLU A 30 1.37 -12.69 13.51
N ILE A 31 0.78 -13.46 12.59
CA ILE A 31 1.07 -13.36 11.15
C ILE A 31 0.56 -12.03 10.59
N GLU A 32 -0.67 -11.62 10.91
CA GLU A 32 -1.20 -10.31 10.49
C GLU A 32 -0.33 -9.14 10.98
N GLU A 33 0.14 -9.23 12.22
CA GLU A 33 1.02 -8.23 12.83
C GLU A 33 2.42 -8.23 12.19
N ALA A 34 2.95 -9.40 11.82
CA ALA A 34 4.20 -9.55 11.10
C ALA A 34 4.13 -9.01 9.66
N ILE A 35 3.06 -9.31 8.92
CA ILE A 35 2.78 -8.74 7.59
C ILE A 35 2.77 -7.21 7.67
N ARG A 36 2.05 -6.66 8.65
CA ARG A 36 2.00 -5.20 8.86
C ARG A 36 3.39 -4.63 9.13
N LEU A 37 4.22 -5.31 9.93
CA LEU A 37 5.59 -4.87 10.21
C LEU A 37 6.45 -4.85 8.94
N VAL A 38 6.36 -5.87 8.08
CA VAL A 38 7.12 -5.94 6.82
C VAL A 38 6.74 -4.78 5.90
N LEU A 39 5.44 -4.55 5.71
CA LEU A 39 4.96 -3.50 4.80
C LEU A 39 5.20 -2.09 5.34
N ALA A 40 5.13 -1.90 6.66
CA ALA A 40 5.34 -0.60 7.29
C ALA A 40 6.82 -0.19 7.42
N THR A 41 7.76 -1.08 7.11
CA THR A 41 9.20 -0.82 7.24
C THR A 41 9.82 -0.63 5.86
N ALA A 42 10.57 0.45 5.65
CA ALA A 42 11.33 0.66 4.43
C ALA A 42 12.70 -0.05 4.49
N PRO A 43 13.19 -0.63 3.38
CA PRO A 43 14.55 -1.15 3.31
C PRO A 43 15.57 -0.09 3.75
N GLY A 44 16.50 -0.48 4.62
CA GLY A 44 17.51 0.41 5.22
C GLY A 44 17.15 0.97 6.59
N GLU A 45 15.87 0.93 7.01
CA GLU A 45 15.46 1.43 8.34
C GLU A 45 16.03 0.60 9.50
N ARG A 46 16.33 -0.67 9.27
CA ARG A 46 16.93 -1.57 10.26
C ARG A 46 18.44 -1.65 10.06
N PRO A 47 19.27 -1.05 10.94
CA PRO A 47 20.72 -0.96 10.73
C PRO A 47 21.42 -2.32 10.54
N MET A 48 20.98 -3.34 11.28
CA MET A 48 21.55 -4.68 11.22
C MET A 48 20.85 -5.60 10.20
N ARG A 49 19.81 -5.11 9.52
CA ARG A 49 19.03 -5.83 8.50
C ARG A 49 18.53 -4.87 7.42
N PRO A 50 19.44 -4.29 6.62
CA PRO A 50 19.08 -3.25 5.64
C PRO A 50 18.14 -3.77 4.55
N GLU A 51 18.13 -5.06 4.26
CA GLU A 51 17.24 -5.64 3.24
C GLU A 51 15.81 -5.86 3.75
N PHE A 52 15.58 -5.79 5.07
CA PHE A 52 14.26 -6.03 5.66
C PHE A 52 13.32 -4.86 5.37
N GLY A 53 12.10 -5.19 4.94
CA GLY A 53 11.04 -4.23 4.66
C GLY A 53 10.41 -4.47 3.30
N CYS A 54 9.69 -3.46 2.82
CA CYS A 54 9.05 -3.45 1.53
C CYS A 54 9.34 -2.13 0.80
N ALA A 55 9.80 -2.18 -0.46
CA ALA A 55 10.20 -0.98 -1.20
C ALA A 55 9.01 -0.13 -1.72
N ILE A 56 7.78 -0.41 -1.28
CA ILE A 56 6.60 0.42 -1.59
C ILE A 56 6.76 1.88 -1.16
N HIS A 57 7.61 2.14 -0.15
CA HIS A 57 7.90 3.49 0.33
C HIS A 57 8.59 4.37 -0.71
N ASP A 58 9.25 3.79 -1.71
CA ASP A 58 9.84 4.53 -2.84
C ASP A 58 8.77 5.03 -3.84
N LEU A 59 7.53 4.52 -3.72
CA LEU A 59 6.42 4.77 -4.64
C LEU A 59 5.39 5.77 -4.09
N VAL A 60 5.61 6.35 -2.90
CA VAL A 60 4.69 7.31 -2.25
C VAL A 60 4.33 8.50 -3.16
N PHE A 61 5.28 8.95 -3.99
CA PHE A 61 5.11 10.09 -4.90
C PHE A 61 4.96 9.69 -6.36
N ALA A 62 4.81 8.40 -6.65
CA ALA A 62 4.58 7.93 -8.00
C ALA A 62 3.14 8.28 -8.45
N PRO A 63 2.92 8.54 -9.76
CA PRO A 63 1.58 8.82 -10.27
C PRO A 63 0.66 7.60 -10.08
N VAL A 64 -0.63 7.86 -9.78
CA VAL A 64 -1.64 6.81 -9.63
C VAL A 64 -2.07 6.30 -11.01
N ASN A 65 -1.36 5.27 -11.49
CA ASN A 65 -1.67 4.60 -12.75
C ASN A 65 -1.39 3.09 -12.64
N GLU A 66 -1.78 2.33 -13.67
CA GLU A 66 -1.61 0.87 -13.70
C GLU A 66 -0.15 0.42 -13.58
N GLN A 67 0.79 1.23 -14.08
CA GLN A 67 2.22 0.92 -13.98
C GLN A 67 2.71 0.99 -12.53
N THR A 68 2.32 2.03 -11.79
CA THR A 68 2.61 2.16 -10.35
C THR A 68 1.92 1.06 -9.56
N ALA A 69 0.65 0.76 -9.88
CA ALA A 69 -0.08 -0.33 -9.23
C ALA A 69 0.61 -1.69 -9.41
N GLY A 70 1.05 -2.01 -10.64
CA GLY A 70 1.79 -3.25 -10.92
C GLY A 70 3.15 -3.31 -10.20
N ARG A 71 3.86 -2.18 -10.06
CA ARG A 71 5.09 -2.11 -9.27
C ARG A 71 4.82 -2.37 -7.78
N ILE A 72 3.78 -1.76 -7.21
CA ILE A 72 3.38 -2.00 -5.82
C ILE A 72 3.06 -3.48 -5.60
N GLN A 73 2.27 -4.10 -6.50
CA GLN A 73 1.95 -5.53 -6.42
C GLN A 73 3.21 -6.40 -6.39
N HIS A 74 4.16 -6.11 -7.27
CA HIS A 74 5.42 -6.85 -7.35
C HIS A 74 6.24 -6.72 -6.06
N GLU A 75 6.41 -5.49 -5.55
CA GLU A 75 7.18 -5.23 -4.32
C GLU A 75 6.54 -5.88 -3.09
N VAL A 76 5.22 -5.79 -2.95
CA VAL A 76 4.47 -6.42 -1.85
C VAL A 76 4.61 -7.92 -1.91
N TYR A 77 4.38 -8.52 -3.07
CA TYR A 77 4.50 -9.97 -3.26
C TYR A 77 5.91 -10.46 -2.90
N GLY A 78 6.95 -9.84 -3.49
CA GLY A 78 8.35 -10.23 -3.24
C GLY A 78 8.78 -10.03 -1.79
N SER A 79 8.30 -8.98 -1.14
CA SER A 79 8.62 -8.72 0.27
C SER A 79 7.97 -9.75 1.20
N LEU A 80 6.71 -10.11 0.96
CA LEU A 80 6.01 -11.10 1.77
C LEU A 80 6.52 -12.52 1.55
N ASP A 81 6.80 -12.91 0.31
CA ASP A 81 7.39 -14.21 -0.01
C ASP A 81 8.77 -14.38 0.67
N ARG A 82 9.55 -13.30 0.73
CA ARG A 82 10.87 -13.30 1.36
C ARG A 82 10.85 -13.30 2.88
N TRP A 83 10.00 -12.47 3.49
CA TRP A 83 10.07 -12.18 4.92
C TRP A 83 9.04 -12.94 5.76
N GLU A 84 7.97 -13.47 5.16
CA GLU A 84 6.91 -14.20 5.86
C GLU A 84 6.68 -15.60 5.26
N PRO A 85 7.60 -16.57 5.49
CA PRO A 85 7.51 -17.91 4.89
C PRO A 85 6.33 -18.75 5.41
N ARG A 86 5.65 -18.30 6.47
CA ARG A 86 4.47 -18.98 7.04
C ARG A 86 3.23 -18.81 6.18
N ILE A 87 3.23 -17.86 5.24
CA ILE A 87 2.10 -17.63 4.33
C ILE A 87 2.46 -18.00 2.89
N GLU A 88 1.43 -18.23 2.11
CA GLU A 88 1.45 -18.29 0.66
C GLU A 88 0.52 -17.19 0.15
N VAL A 89 1.11 -16.19 -0.51
CA VAL A 89 0.36 -15.07 -1.09
C VAL A 89 -0.35 -15.56 -2.33
N THR A 90 -1.67 -15.52 -2.33
CA THR A 90 -2.51 -15.97 -3.45
C THR A 90 -2.79 -14.85 -4.43
N ASP A 91 -2.98 -13.63 -3.93
CA ASP A 91 -3.36 -12.48 -4.74
C ASP A 91 -2.99 -11.16 -4.04
N VAL A 92 -2.57 -10.18 -4.81
CA VAL A 92 -2.29 -8.80 -4.34
C VAL A 92 -2.97 -7.84 -5.30
N GLN A 93 -3.98 -7.13 -4.81
CA GLN A 93 -4.76 -6.19 -5.59
C GLN A 93 -4.52 -4.77 -5.08
N VAL A 94 -4.28 -3.85 -6.01
CA VAL A 94 -4.07 -2.42 -5.69
C VAL A 94 -5.20 -1.64 -6.32
N THR A 95 -6.00 -0.96 -5.50
CA THR A 95 -7.14 -0.16 -5.95
C THR A 95 -7.02 1.27 -5.47
N ALA A 96 -7.38 2.22 -6.33
CA ALA A 96 -7.47 3.62 -5.92
C ALA A 96 -8.70 3.83 -5.04
N GLY A 97 -8.53 4.59 -3.96
CA GLY A 97 -9.63 5.04 -3.13
C GLY A 97 -10.51 6.09 -3.81
N THR A 98 -11.60 6.46 -3.14
CA THR A 98 -12.48 7.55 -3.59
C THR A 98 -11.71 8.86 -3.73
N ASP A 99 -10.79 9.11 -2.81
CA ASP A 99 -9.81 10.17 -2.92
C ASP A 99 -8.60 9.62 -3.69
N GLN A 100 -8.22 10.28 -4.80
CA GLN A 100 -7.06 9.89 -5.62
C GLN A 100 -5.70 10.02 -4.88
N SER A 101 -5.74 10.31 -3.58
CA SER A 101 -4.62 10.38 -2.65
C SER A 101 -4.44 9.08 -1.83
N VAL A 102 -5.22 8.03 -2.07
CA VAL A 102 -5.10 6.78 -1.31
C VAL A 102 -5.11 5.58 -2.25
N LEU A 103 -4.15 4.67 -2.04
CA LEU A 103 -4.15 3.34 -2.65
C LEU A 103 -4.44 2.30 -1.56
N TYR A 104 -5.39 1.41 -1.83
CA TYR A 104 -5.67 0.25 -1.01
C TYR A 104 -4.95 -0.95 -1.57
N ILE A 105 -4.21 -1.65 -0.71
CA ILE A 105 -3.54 -2.89 -1.05
C ILE A 105 -4.32 -4.01 -0.35
N ASP A 106 -5.07 -4.80 -1.12
CA ASP A 106 -5.76 -6.01 -0.66
C ASP A 106 -4.84 -7.21 -0.86
N ILE A 107 -4.51 -7.88 0.23
CA ILE A 107 -3.58 -9.02 0.23
C ILE A 107 -4.36 -10.25 0.64
N ARG A 108 -4.47 -11.21 -0.27
CA ARG A 108 -5.10 -12.51 -0.03
C ARG A 108 -4.00 -13.55 0.14
N TYR A 109 -4.06 -14.27 1.25
CA TYR A 109 -3.05 -15.26 1.56
C TYR A 109 -3.65 -16.48 2.26
N GLN A 110 -2.88 -17.56 2.23
CA GLN A 110 -3.15 -18.79 2.95
C GLN A 110 -2.00 -19.10 3.90
N ILE A 111 -2.29 -19.56 5.11
CA ILE A 111 -1.25 -19.94 6.07
C ILE A 111 -0.79 -21.36 5.73
N ARG A 112 0.51 -21.53 5.48
CA ARG A 112 1.13 -22.83 5.20
C ARG A 112 1.00 -23.72 6.45
N GLY A 113 0.04 -24.65 6.41
CA GLY A 113 -0.24 -25.59 7.51
C GLY A 113 -1.67 -25.52 8.07
N THR A 114 -2.39 -24.42 7.85
CA THR A 114 -3.79 -24.25 8.27
C THR A 114 -4.58 -23.64 7.11
N ASN A 115 -5.25 -24.48 6.33
CA ASN A 115 -6.07 -24.05 5.20
C ASN A 115 -7.29 -23.23 5.69
N ASN A 116 -7.13 -21.91 5.80
CA ASN A 116 -8.22 -20.96 6.01
C ASN A 116 -7.91 -19.62 5.30
N PRO A 117 -8.54 -19.32 4.15
CA PRO A 117 -8.22 -18.11 3.37
C PRO A 117 -8.66 -16.83 4.08
N ARG A 118 -7.79 -15.81 4.15
CA ARG A 118 -8.09 -14.48 4.73
C ARG A 118 -7.60 -13.33 3.83
N SER A 119 -8.27 -12.19 3.93
CA SER A 119 -7.95 -10.93 3.23
C SER A 119 -7.59 -9.84 4.25
N LEU A 120 -6.45 -9.16 4.06
CA LEU A 120 -6.06 -7.99 4.86
C LEU A 120 -5.95 -6.78 3.94
N VAL A 121 -6.64 -5.69 4.30
CA VAL A 121 -6.56 -4.39 3.59
C VAL A 121 -5.59 -3.47 4.32
N PHE A 122 -4.52 -3.06 3.64
CA PHE A 122 -3.54 -2.12 4.19
C PHE A 122 -3.68 -0.73 3.52
N PRO A 123 -3.83 0.36 4.31
CA PRO A 123 -3.97 1.71 3.77
C PRO A 123 -2.61 2.34 3.44
N PHE A 124 -2.47 2.91 2.25
CA PHE A 124 -1.28 3.65 1.82
C PHE A 124 -1.66 5.04 1.27
N TYR A 125 -0.98 6.08 1.75
CA TYR A 125 -1.29 7.49 1.44
C TYR A 125 -0.34 8.03 0.38
N VAL A 126 -0.88 8.62 -0.68
CA VAL A 126 -0.15 9.29 -1.77
C VAL A 126 -0.51 10.77 -1.83
N ILE A 127 0.42 11.62 -2.28
CA ILE A 127 0.14 13.05 -2.44
C ILE A 127 -0.71 13.26 -3.70
N PRO A 128 -1.87 13.92 -3.61
CA PRO A 128 -2.70 14.21 -4.78
C PRO A 128 -1.92 15.13 -5.74
N SER A 129 -1.84 14.74 -7.01
CA SER A 129 -1.32 15.62 -8.05
C SER A 129 -2.31 16.76 -8.29
N HIS A 130 -1.89 17.98 -7.99
CA HIS A 130 -2.65 19.17 -8.35
C HIS A 130 -2.49 19.39 -9.86
N GLU A 131 -3.58 19.32 -10.63
CA GLU A 131 -3.60 19.92 -11.95
C GLU A 131 -3.36 21.43 -11.78
N SER A 132 -2.22 21.90 -12.26
CA SER A 132 -1.96 23.31 -12.47
C SER A 132 -2.77 23.76 -13.68
N ASP A 133 -3.97 24.27 -13.43
CA ASP A 133 -4.69 25.12 -14.37
C ASP A 133 -3.88 26.43 -14.51
N GLY A 134 -2.95 26.44 -15.47
CA GLY A 134 -2.22 27.64 -15.86
C GLY A 134 -3.13 28.56 -16.68
N PRO A 135 -3.13 29.89 -16.43
CA PRO A 135 -4.03 30.79 -17.13
C PRO A 135 -3.65 30.86 -18.60
N GLY A 136 -4.58 30.47 -19.48
CA GLY A 136 -4.48 30.73 -20.91
C GLY A 136 -4.26 32.22 -21.15
N GLY A 137 -3.05 32.56 -21.59
CA GLY A 137 -2.65 33.92 -21.92
C GLY A 137 -3.55 34.49 -23.00
N GLY A 138 -4.17 35.63 -22.70
CA GLY A 138 -4.95 36.41 -23.65
C GLY A 138 -4.07 36.91 -24.78
N HIS A 139 -4.41 36.51 -26.01
CA HIS A 139 -4.04 37.23 -27.22
C HIS A 139 -5.27 38.07 -27.62
N PHE A 140 -5.25 39.34 -27.22
CA PHE A 140 -6.07 40.40 -27.79
C PHE A 140 -5.21 41.09 -28.84
N ASP A 141 -5.63 41.05 -30.10
CA ASP A 141 -5.25 42.04 -31.12
C ASP A 141 -6.50 42.59 -31.81
N ASP A 142 -6.41 43.87 -32.11
CA ASP A 142 -7.43 44.90 -32.23
C ASP A 142 -8.19 44.88 -33.58
N GLY A 143 -9.38 45.45 -33.58
CA GLY A 143 -10.36 45.35 -34.65
C GLY A 143 -10.11 46.22 -35.89
N SER A 144 -10.52 45.69 -37.05
CA SER A 144 -11.21 46.40 -38.13
C SER A 144 -12.03 45.32 -38.86
N GLY A 145 -13.31 45.44 -39.19
CA GLY A 145 -14.15 46.59 -39.44
C GLY A 145 -14.88 46.35 -40.76
N ASN A 146 -16.14 45.89 -40.68
CA ASN A 146 -17.27 46.11 -41.60
C ASN A 146 -17.79 44.94 -42.50
N SER A 147 -18.92 44.39 -42.02
CA SER A 147 -20.22 44.09 -42.69
C SER A 147 -20.35 43.11 -43.88
N PRO A 148 -21.55 42.46 -44.01
CA PRO A 148 -21.77 41.30 -44.86
C PRO A 148 -22.39 41.68 -46.22
N GLU A 149 -21.96 41.01 -47.29
CA GLU A 149 -22.65 41.08 -48.59
C GLU A 149 -23.39 39.78 -48.88
N SER A 150 -24.64 39.99 -49.27
CA SER A 150 -25.68 39.05 -49.65
C SER A 150 -25.38 38.39 -51.02
N ASP A 151 -26.12 37.31 -51.29
CA ASP A 151 -26.59 36.89 -52.64
C ASP A 151 -25.72 35.89 -53.43
N ARG A 152 -26.05 34.58 -53.33
CA ARG A 152 -26.61 33.73 -54.40
C ARG A 152 -26.70 32.26 -54.01
#